data_AF-A0A7X3VDJ9-F1
#
_entry.id   AF-A0A7X3VDJ9-F1
#
_cell.length_a   1.000
_cell.length_b   1.000
_cell.length_c   1.000
_cell.angle_alpha   90.00
_cell.angle_beta   90.00
_cell.angle_gamma   90.00
#
_symmetry.space_group_name_H-M   'P 1'
#
loop_
_entity.id
_entity.type
_entity.pdbx_description
1 polymer ?
#
loop_
_entity_poly.entity_id
_entity_poly.type
_entity_poly.pdbx_seq_one_letter_code
_entity_poly.pdbx_strand_id
1 'polypeptide(L)'
;GLEDATLEYMVWYDIEDGWDYGYVEVSDDGGRTWTILEGQHTSDDDVSGNAYGPGYTGRSREWKQESIDLTPYVGGTVLVRFEYVTDAAVYRDGFMVTDVSVPQLNGSMDTGEWLSEGFTTALRSLPQRFIVQIVTKGADGEYEVSRLNLDGDNFGETTLSGLDAPDREIVIVVSPVTPDTRHSASYTLEFLR
;
A
#
# COMPACT_ATOMS: atom_id res chain seq x y z
N GLY A 1 -22.10 3.08 -31.89
CA GLY A 1 -21.48 3.25 -30.55
C GLY A 1 -21.95 2.11 -29.68
N LEU A 2 -21.50 2.05 -28.43
CA LEU A 2 -22.10 1.16 -27.45
C LEU A 2 -23.53 1.61 -27.13
N GLU A 3 -24.42 0.66 -26.83
CA GLU A 3 -25.79 0.93 -26.35
C GLU A 3 -25.85 0.93 -24.82
N ASP A 4 -24.95 0.17 -24.18
CA ASP A 4 -24.73 0.07 -22.74
C ASP A 4 -23.22 -0.02 -22.45
N ALA A 5 -22.83 0.33 -21.24
CA ALA A 5 -21.47 0.17 -20.77
C ALA A 5 -21.44 -0.09 -19.26
N THR A 6 -20.53 -0.95 -18.81
CA THR A 6 -20.39 -1.27 -17.39
C THR A 6 -18.92 -1.25 -17.01
N LEU A 7 -18.57 -0.53 -15.95
CA LEU A 7 -17.25 -0.60 -15.34
C LEU A 7 -17.22 -1.77 -14.35
N GLU A 8 -16.34 -2.73 -14.59
CA GLU A 8 -16.08 -3.86 -13.71
C GLU A 8 -14.66 -3.78 -13.15
N TYR A 9 -14.51 -4.04 -11.86
CA TYR A 9 -13.20 -4.08 -11.20
C TYR A 9 -13.29 -4.83 -9.86
N MET A 10 -12.14 -5.20 -9.32
CA MET A 10 -12.00 -5.76 -7.99
C MET A 10 -11.39 -4.70 -7.07
N VAL A 11 -11.95 -4.55 -5.87
CA VAL A 11 -11.49 -3.59 -4.87
C VAL A 11 -11.20 -4.27 -3.54
N TRP A 12 -10.14 -3.84 -2.87
CA TRP A 12 -9.81 -4.24 -1.51
C TRP A 12 -9.42 -3.01 -0.70
N TYR A 13 -9.86 -2.92 0.55
CA TYR A 13 -9.54 -1.79 1.41
C TYR A 13 -9.51 -2.16 2.90
N ASP A 14 -8.53 -1.60 3.61
CA ASP A 14 -8.51 -1.42 5.07
C ASP A 14 -8.05 0.01 5.35
N ILE A 15 -9.01 0.90 5.57
CA ILE A 15 -8.87 2.35 5.72
C ILE A 15 -9.70 2.83 6.93
N GLU A 16 -9.48 4.05 7.42
CA GLU A 16 -10.14 4.49 8.66
C GLU A 16 -11.65 4.63 8.46
N ASP A 17 -12.41 3.86 9.24
CA ASP A 17 -13.86 3.77 9.10
C ASP A 17 -14.55 5.10 9.43
N GLY A 18 -15.14 5.72 8.42
CA GLY A 18 -15.87 6.97 8.49
C GLY A 18 -14.98 8.20 8.41
N TRP A 19 -13.70 8.07 8.08
CA TRP A 19 -12.73 9.18 8.03
C TRP A 19 -11.93 9.22 6.75
N ASP A 20 -11.46 8.06 6.30
CA ASP A 20 -10.77 7.87 5.02
C ASP A 20 -11.73 7.29 3.99
N TYR A 21 -11.61 7.73 2.74
CA TYR A 21 -12.49 7.28 1.68
C TYR A 21 -11.76 6.98 0.37
N GLY A 22 -12.12 5.87 -0.26
CA GLY A 22 -11.83 5.56 -1.65
C GLY A 22 -13.02 5.88 -2.54
N TYR A 23 -12.80 6.54 -3.68
CA TYR A 23 -13.82 6.92 -4.65
C TYR A 23 -13.49 6.36 -6.03
N VAL A 24 -14.55 6.13 -6.80
CA VAL A 24 -14.49 5.92 -8.24
C VAL A 24 -15.29 7.05 -8.90
N GLU A 25 -14.72 7.68 -9.91
CA GLU A 25 -15.29 8.88 -10.49
C GLU A 25 -15.17 8.88 -12.00
N VAL A 26 -16.09 9.61 -12.63
CA VAL A 26 -16.12 9.79 -14.08
C VAL A 26 -16.10 11.27 -14.44
N SER A 27 -15.41 11.57 -15.53
CA SER A 27 -15.40 12.89 -16.16
C SER A 27 -15.77 12.77 -17.63
N ASP A 28 -16.75 13.54 -18.07
CA ASP A 28 -17.20 13.65 -19.47
C ASP A 28 -16.73 14.96 -20.13
N ASP A 29 -15.91 15.74 -19.43
CA ASP A 29 -15.49 17.08 -19.85
C ASP A 29 -13.97 17.24 -20.00
N GLY A 30 -13.24 16.11 -20.06
CA GLY A 30 -11.79 16.07 -20.20
C GLY A 30 -11.04 16.24 -18.88
N GLY A 31 -11.65 15.88 -17.75
CA GLY A 31 -11.02 15.91 -16.43
C GLY A 31 -11.13 17.25 -15.70
N ARG A 32 -11.97 18.17 -16.18
CA ARG A 32 -12.20 19.48 -15.52
C ARG A 32 -13.16 19.34 -14.34
N THR A 33 -14.16 18.49 -14.47
CA THR A 33 -15.07 18.10 -13.39
C THR A 33 -15.19 16.60 -13.30
N TRP A 34 -15.48 16.12 -12.09
CA TRP A 34 -15.57 14.70 -11.75
C TRP A 34 -16.86 14.44 -10.98
N THR A 35 -17.55 13.38 -11.35
CA THR A 35 -18.76 12.90 -10.67
C THR A 35 -18.43 11.59 -9.98
N ILE A 36 -18.69 11.51 -8.66
CA ILE A 36 -18.57 10.28 -7.89
C ILE A 36 -19.62 9.29 -8.36
N LEU A 37 -19.16 8.07 -8.65
CA LEU A 37 -19.99 6.94 -9.03
C LEU A 37 -20.29 6.10 -7.80
N GLU A 38 -21.56 5.85 -7.54
CA GLU A 38 -22.01 4.96 -6.46
C GLU A 38 -21.78 3.50 -6.88
N GLY A 39 -21.08 2.75 -6.03
CA GLY A 39 -20.82 1.32 -6.19
C GLY A 39 -21.67 0.48 -5.24
N GLN A 40 -21.66 -0.84 -5.43
CA GLN A 40 -22.41 -1.76 -4.57
C GLN A 40 -21.87 -1.83 -3.14
N HIS A 41 -20.59 -1.46 -2.96
CA HIS A 41 -19.89 -1.51 -1.69
C HIS A 41 -19.45 -0.13 -1.19
N THR A 42 -19.92 0.95 -1.80
CA THR A 42 -19.76 2.32 -1.27
C THR A 42 -20.83 2.63 -0.21
N SER A 43 -20.52 3.54 0.71
CA SER A 43 -21.46 4.08 1.69
C SER A 43 -21.57 5.59 1.57
N ASP A 44 -22.78 6.14 1.74
CA ASP A 44 -23.06 7.56 1.88
C ASP A 44 -22.98 8.05 3.34
N ASP A 45 -22.61 7.16 4.28
CA ASP A 45 -22.39 7.51 5.68
C ASP A 45 -21.25 8.52 5.83
N ASP A 46 -21.59 9.68 6.39
CA ASP A 46 -20.66 10.78 6.65
C ASP A 46 -20.73 11.23 8.12
N VAL A 47 -20.30 10.35 9.02
CA VAL A 47 -20.34 10.62 10.46
C VAL A 47 -19.31 11.68 10.87
N SER A 48 -18.17 11.75 10.16
CA SER A 48 -17.09 12.69 10.44
C SER A 48 -17.25 14.05 9.74
N GLY A 49 -18.02 14.12 8.65
CA GLY A 49 -18.06 15.29 7.76
C GLY A 49 -16.95 15.29 6.69
N ASN A 50 -16.23 14.17 6.54
CA ASN A 50 -15.11 14.05 5.59
C ASN A 50 -15.53 13.50 4.22
N ALA A 51 -16.72 12.90 4.10
CA ALA A 51 -17.12 12.28 2.83
C ALA A 51 -17.44 13.33 1.76
N TYR A 52 -16.92 13.14 0.54
CA TYR A 52 -17.30 13.94 -0.64
C TYR A 52 -18.53 13.39 -1.37
N GLY A 53 -18.97 12.19 -1.00
CA GLY A 53 -20.08 11.45 -1.60
C GLY A 53 -19.99 9.97 -1.23
N PRO A 54 -20.76 9.08 -1.89
CA PRO A 54 -20.67 7.65 -1.67
C PRO A 54 -19.24 7.13 -1.92
N GLY A 55 -18.64 6.52 -0.90
CA GLY A 55 -17.25 6.05 -0.99
C GLY A 55 -17.01 4.74 -0.24
N TYR A 56 -15.91 4.08 -0.57
CA TYR A 56 -15.39 2.96 0.21
C TYR A 56 -14.82 3.50 1.51
N THR A 57 -15.18 2.90 2.63
CA THR A 57 -14.67 3.23 3.96
C THR A 57 -14.59 1.97 4.83
N GLY A 58 -13.67 1.96 5.80
CA GLY A 58 -13.53 0.87 6.75
C GLY A 58 -12.76 -0.33 6.18
N ARG A 59 -13.32 -1.54 6.29
CA ARG A 59 -12.62 -2.78 5.89
C ARG A 59 -13.46 -3.69 5.00
N SER A 60 -12.96 -4.00 3.81
CA SER A 60 -13.59 -4.96 2.89
C SER A 60 -13.44 -6.42 3.35
N ARG A 61 -12.38 -6.72 4.12
CA ARG A 61 -11.91 -8.04 4.61
C ARG A 61 -11.46 -9.02 3.52
N GLU A 62 -12.03 -8.92 2.33
CA GLU A 62 -11.71 -9.69 1.15
C GLU A 62 -11.83 -8.79 -0.08
N TRP A 63 -11.33 -9.26 -1.22
CA TRP A 63 -11.57 -8.57 -2.49
C TRP A 63 -13.07 -8.58 -2.81
N LYS A 64 -13.60 -7.42 -3.18
CA LYS A 64 -14.99 -7.22 -3.58
C LYS A 64 -15.06 -6.92 -5.06
N GLN A 65 -16.00 -7.57 -5.74
CA GLN A 65 -16.30 -7.28 -7.13
C GLN A 65 -17.24 -6.08 -7.19
N GLU A 66 -16.90 -5.12 -8.03
CA GLU A 66 -17.75 -3.96 -8.34
C GLU A 66 -18.23 -4.00 -9.78
N SER A 67 -19.41 -3.41 -9.98
CA SER A 67 -20.07 -3.30 -11.27
C SER A 67 -20.90 -2.03 -11.27
N ILE A 68 -20.44 -1.03 -12.03
CA ILE A 68 -21.04 0.30 -12.08
C ILE A 68 -21.55 0.58 -13.49
N ASP A 69 -22.79 1.06 -13.57
CA ASP A 69 -23.41 1.45 -14.84
C ASP A 69 -22.78 2.71 -15.42
N LEU A 70 -22.20 2.59 -16.61
CA LEU A 70 -21.67 3.70 -17.41
C LEU A 70 -22.57 4.00 -18.62
N THR A 71 -23.73 3.35 -18.74
CA THR A 71 -24.69 3.58 -19.83
C THR A 71 -25.03 5.07 -20.04
N PRO A 72 -25.17 5.92 -19.01
CA PRO A 72 -25.41 7.35 -19.21
C PRO A 72 -24.34 8.09 -20.02
N TYR A 73 -23.13 7.53 -20.12
CA TYR A 73 -21.97 8.14 -20.76
C TYR A 73 -21.66 7.58 -22.16
N VAL A 74 -22.47 6.64 -22.66
CA VAL A 74 -22.23 6.05 -23.99
C VAL A 74 -22.35 7.09 -25.10
N GLY A 75 -21.56 6.92 -26.15
CA GLY A 75 -21.52 7.84 -27.30
C GLY A 75 -20.57 9.02 -27.14
N GLY A 76 -19.97 9.21 -25.97
CA GLY A 76 -18.88 10.15 -25.70
C GLY A 76 -17.56 9.47 -25.35
N THR A 77 -16.54 10.28 -25.06
CA THR A 77 -15.31 9.85 -24.40
C THR A 77 -15.36 10.32 -22.96
N VAL A 78 -15.12 9.40 -22.02
CA VAL A 78 -15.02 9.72 -20.60
C VAL A 78 -13.68 9.29 -20.04
N LEU A 79 -13.28 9.94 -18.96
CA LEU A 79 -12.18 9.50 -18.10
C LEU A 79 -12.77 8.86 -16.85
N VAL A 80 -12.13 7.80 -16.38
CA VAL A 80 -12.43 7.17 -15.08
C VAL A 80 -11.20 7.31 -14.21
N ARG A 81 -11.39 7.65 -12.92
CA ARG A 81 -10.31 7.67 -11.94
C ARG A 81 -10.73 6.97 -10.65
N PHE A 82 -9.72 6.52 -9.91
CA PHE A 82 -9.85 6.10 -8.52
C PHE A 82 -9.11 7.13 -7.66
N GLU A 83 -9.75 7.61 -6.60
CA GLU A 83 -9.20 8.61 -5.69
C GLU A 83 -9.21 8.07 -4.26
N TYR A 84 -8.11 8.21 -3.53
CA TYR A 84 -8.01 7.80 -2.13
C TYR A 84 -7.64 9.00 -1.28
N VAL A 85 -8.54 9.39 -0.38
CA VAL A 85 -8.42 10.59 0.45
C VAL A 85 -8.35 10.16 1.90
N THR A 86 -7.32 10.65 2.61
CA THR A 86 -7.11 10.35 4.02
C THR A 86 -7.10 11.61 4.87
N ASP A 87 -7.40 11.43 6.15
CA ASP A 87 -7.14 12.45 7.15
C ASP A 87 -5.66 12.43 7.61
N ALA A 88 -5.33 13.19 8.65
CA ALA A 88 -3.97 13.31 9.18
C ALA A 88 -3.71 12.45 10.44
N ALA A 89 -4.60 11.52 10.79
CA ALA A 89 -4.60 10.82 12.07
C ALA A 89 -4.26 9.33 11.97
N VAL A 90 -5.18 8.49 11.48
CA VAL A 90 -5.03 7.03 11.55
C VAL A 90 -4.72 6.44 10.18
N TYR A 91 -3.57 5.81 10.08
CA TYR A 91 -3.12 5.17 8.84
C TYR A 91 -3.28 3.65 8.92
N ARG A 92 -3.93 3.06 7.91
CA ARG A 92 -4.12 1.60 7.76
C ARG A 92 -3.44 1.10 6.49
N ASP A 93 -3.76 -0.14 6.07
CA ASP A 93 -3.06 -0.81 4.97
C ASP A 93 -3.39 -0.20 3.59
N GLY A 94 -4.51 0.50 3.47
CA GLY A 94 -4.83 1.35 2.32
C GLY A 94 -5.91 0.79 1.40
N PHE A 95 -5.87 1.23 0.14
CA PHE A 95 -6.89 1.00 -0.89
C PHE A 95 -6.24 0.43 -2.16
N MET A 96 -6.81 -0.66 -2.68
CA MET A 96 -6.26 -1.39 -3.83
C MET A 96 -7.35 -1.70 -4.84
N VAL A 97 -7.00 -1.61 -6.13
CA VAL A 97 -7.88 -1.92 -7.26
C VAL A 97 -7.15 -2.85 -8.22
N THR A 98 -7.84 -3.83 -8.78
CA THR A 98 -7.33 -4.72 -9.84
C THR A 98 -8.44 -5.08 -10.82
N ASP A 99 -8.04 -5.68 -11.95
CA ASP A 99 -8.95 -6.29 -12.94
C ASP A 99 -9.98 -5.29 -13.51
N VAL A 100 -9.57 -4.03 -13.67
CA VAL A 100 -10.43 -2.97 -14.22
C VAL A 100 -10.71 -3.25 -15.70
N SER A 101 -11.99 -3.26 -16.06
CA SER A 101 -12.44 -3.47 -17.44
C SER A 101 -13.78 -2.80 -17.72
N VAL A 102 -14.06 -2.57 -19.00
CA VAL A 102 -15.40 -2.31 -19.53
C VAL A 102 -15.62 -3.36 -20.62
N PRO A 103 -16.30 -4.49 -20.33
CA PRO A 103 -16.41 -5.62 -21.24
C PRO A 103 -16.97 -5.23 -22.62
N GLN A 104 -17.91 -4.29 -22.66
CA GLN A 104 -18.54 -3.81 -23.89
C GLN A 104 -17.56 -3.13 -24.86
N LEU A 105 -16.42 -2.62 -24.38
CA LEU A 105 -15.39 -2.02 -25.24
C LEU A 105 -14.53 -3.07 -25.97
N ASN A 106 -14.70 -4.37 -25.70
CA ASN A 106 -13.95 -5.46 -26.35
C ASN A 106 -12.42 -5.22 -26.39
N GLY A 107 -11.86 -4.63 -25.32
CA GLY A 107 -10.43 -4.31 -25.21
C GLY A 107 -10.02 -2.94 -25.76
N SER A 108 -10.97 -2.06 -26.13
CA SER A 108 -10.68 -0.67 -26.55
C SER A 108 -10.55 0.33 -25.41
N MET A 109 -10.45 -0.13 -24.15
CA MET A 109 -9.95 0.77 -23.12
C MET A 109 -8.51 1.09 -23.49
N ASP A 110 -8.20 2.37 -23.63
CA ASP A 110 -6.80 2.79 -23.63
C ASP A 110 -6.28 2.55 -22.21
N THR A 111 -5.84 1.31 -22.00
CA THR A 111 -4.98 0.86 -20.91
C THR A 111 -4.10 1.95 -20.35
N GLY A 112 -3.38 2.58 -21.29
CA GLY A 112 -2.12 3.25 -21.02
C GLY A 112 -1.23 2.45 -20.05
N GLU A 113 -0.22 3.13 -19.54
CA GLU A 113 0.02 3.02 -18.11
C GLU A 113 -1.04 3.93 -17.46
N TRP A 114 -1.80 3.43 -16.47
CA TRP A 114 -2.67 4.28 -15.67
C TRP A 114 -1.87 5.51 -15.22
N LEU A 115 -2.38 6.72 -15.49
CA LEU A 115 -1.73 7.93 -14.99
C LEU A 115 -1.85 7.89 -13.47
N SER A 116 -0.74 7.57 -12.82
CA SER A 116 -0.70 7.45 -11.38
C SER A 116 -0.19 8.72 -10.74
N GLU A 117 -1.04 9.35 -9.96
CA GLU A 117 -0.72 10.49 -9.10
C GLU A 117 -0.79 10.06 -7.64
N GLY A 118 0.05 9.10 -7.25
CA GLY A 118 0.19 8.59 -5.89
C GLY A 118 -0.06 7.09 -5.73
N PHE A 119 -0.88 6.48 -6.60
CA PHE A 119 -0.98 5.02 -6.67
C PHE A 119 0.36 4.42 -7.14
N THR A 120 0.59 3.15 -6.81
CA THR A 120 1.71 2.39 -7.38
C THR A 120 1.25 0.98 -7.63
N THR A 121 1.89 0.31 -8.59
CA THR A 121 1.66 -1.12 -8.79
C THR A 121 2.18 -1.87 -7.55
N ALA A 122 1.26 -2.53 -6.85
CA ALA A 122 1.62 -3.35 -5.72
C ALA A 122 2.32 -4.63 -6.20
N LEU A 123 3.55 -4.86 -5.75
CA LEU A 123 4.24 -6.12 -5.98
C LEU A 123 3.57 -7.21 -5.12
N ARG A 124 3.49 -8.44 -5.65
CA ARG A 124 2.93 -9.60 -4.91
C ARG A 124 3.69 -9.90 -3.61
N SER A 125 4.94 -9.47 -3.50
CA SER A 125 5.74 -9.56 -2.29
C SER A 125 6.71 -8.39 -2.19
N LEU A 126 6.89 -7.89 -0.98
CA LEU A 126 7.99 -6.98 -0.65
C LEU A 126 9.17 -7.83 -0.15
N PRO A 127 10.38 -7.67 -0.72
CA PRO A 127 11.54 -8.39 -0.20
C PRO A 127 11.84 -7.88 1.21
N GLN A 128 11.83 -8.77 2.19
CA GLN A 128 12.24 -8.42 3.55
C GLN A 128 13.72 -7.99 3.54
N ARG A 129 14.05 -6.88 4.20
CA ARG A 129 15.42 -6.39 4.35
C ARG A 129 15.74 -6.11 5.80
N PHE A 130 16.96 -6.43 6.21
CA PHE A 130 17.47 -6.11 7.54
C PHE A 130 18.73 -5.24 7.47
N ILE A 131 18.89 -4.39 8.48
CA ILE A 131 20.18 -3.82 8.87
C ILE A 131 20.55 -4.45 10.20
N VAL A 132 21.75 -5.00 10.28
CA VAL A 132 22.31 -5.52 11.53
C VAL A 132 23.50 -4.66 11.93
N GLN A 133 23.40 -4.02 13.08
CA GLN A 133 24.45 -3.21 13.68
C GLN A 133 24.97 -3.88 14.94
N ILE A 134 26.27 -3.79 15.15
CA ILE A 134 26.96 -4.32 16.32
C ILE A 134 27.54 -3.12 17.05
N VAL A 135 26.98 -2.83 18.21
CA VAL A 135 27.41 -1.74 19.08
C VAL A 135 28.28 -2.36 20.16
N THR A 136 29.49 -1.86 20.27
CA THR A 136 30.52 -2.43 21.13
C THR A 136 31.04 -1.36 22.05
N LYS A 137 31.05 -1.62 23.35
CA LYS A 137 31.70 -0.74 24.33
C LYS A 137 33.19 -1.10 24.44
N GLY A 138 34.04 -0.10 24.20
CA GLY A 138 35.49 -0.17 24.40
C GLY A 138 35.88 -0.10 25.87
N ALA A 139 37.12 -0.49 26.17
CA ALA A 139 37.67 -0.41 27.53
C ALA A 139 37.89 1.03 28.02
N ASP A 140 37.96 1.98 27.09
CA ASP A 140 37.94 3.43 27.33
C ASP A 140 36.54 3.97 27.67
N GLY A 141 35.51 3.11 27.57
CA GLY A 141 34.12 3.47 27.81
C GLY A 141 33.39 4.03 26.58
N GLU A 142 34.08 4.18 25.45
CA GLU A 142 33.50 4.69 24.20
C GLU A 142 32.74 3.59 23.44
N TYR A 143 31.81 3.99 22.59
CA TYR A 143 31.02 3.07 21.78
C TYR A 143 31.48 3.07 20.32
N GLU A 144 31.75 1.89 19.80
CA GLU A 144 32.00 1.65 18.38
C GLU A 144 30.80 0.96 17.75
N VAL A 145 30.40 1.43 16.57
CA VAL A 145 29.30 0.84 15.79
C VAL A 145 29.87 0.26 14.51
N SER A 146 29.69 -1.04 14.31
CA SER A 146 29.97 -1.71 13.04
C SER A 146 28.71 -2.28 12.42
N ARG A 147 28.75 -2.57 11.12
CA ARG A 147 27.64 -3.16 10.38
C ARG A 147 28.01 -4.57 9.96
N LEU A 148 27.13 -5.52 10.24
CA LEU A 148 27.20 -6.85 9.63
C LEU A 148 26.63 -6.76 8.21
N ASN A 149 27.45 -7.14 7.23
CA ASN A 149 26.99 -7.25 5.85
C ASN A 149 26.13 -8.50 5.72
N LEU A 150 24.94 -8.32 5.16
CA LEU A 150 24.05 -9.41 4.80
C LEU A 150 24.07 -9.61 3.28
N ASP A 151 23.87 -10.84 2.84
CA ASP A 151 23.67 -11.18 1.44
C ASP A 151 22.22 -10.93 0.97
N GLY A 152 21.91 -11.36 -0.26
CA GLY A 152 20.59 -11.18 -0.86
C GLY A 152 19.45 -11.93 -0.15
N ASP A 153 19.78 -12.91 0.69
CA ASP A 153 18.84 -13.72 1.46
C ASP A 153 18.77 -13.27 2.94
N ASN A 154 19.35 -12.12 3.26
CA ASN A 154 19.54 -11.58 4.62
C ASN A 154 20.40 -12.46 5.54
N PHE A 155 21.28 -13.29 4.98
CA PHE A 155 22.22 -14.07 5.76
C PHE A 155 23.55 -13.33 5.93
N GLY A 156 24.15 -13.41 7.12
CA GLY A 156 25.46 -12.86 7.38
C GLY A 156 26.04 -13.43 8.67
N GLU A 157 27.36 -13.55 8.71
CA GLU A 157 28.11 -14.05 9.87
C GLU A 157 29.27 -13.10 10.19
N THR A 158 29.59 -12.96 11.47
CA THR A 158 30.84 -12.32 11.91
C THR A 158 31.32 -12.94 13.21
N THR A 159 32.63 -12.88 13.42
CA THR A 159 33.24 -13.25 14.70
C THR A 159 33.20 -12.06 15.66
N LEU A 160 32.71 -12.30 16.87
CA LEU A 160 32.79 -11.35 17.98
C LEU A 160 33.97 -11.73 18.87
N SER A 161 34.87 -10.78 19.14
CA SER A 161 36.07 -11.01 19.95
C SER A 161 36.06 -10.20 21.25
N GLY A 162 36.78 -10.72 22.24
CA GLY A 162 36.96 -10.06 23.53
C GLY A 162 35.77 -10.21 24.49
N LEU A 163 34.89 -11.19 24.28
CA LEU A 163 33.76 -11.47 25.16
C LEU A 163 34.17 -11.91 26.57
N ASP A 164 35.39 -12.41 26.74
CA ASP A 164 35.92 -12.83 28.04
C ASP A 164 36.41 -11.65 28.91
N ALA A 165 36.48 -10.43 28.35
CA ALA A 165 36.89 -9.26 29.12
C ALA A 165 35.75 -8.76 30.02
N PRO A 166 36.01 -8.49 31.31
CA PRO A 166 34.95 -8.26 32.31
C PRO A 166 34.08 -7.03 32.06
N ASP A 167 34.61 -6.02 31.37
CA ASP A 167 33.91 -4.76 31.06
C ASP A 167 33.44 -4.67 29.59
N ARG A 168 33.50 -5.78 28.85
CA ARG A 168 33.06 -5.83 27.45
C ARG A 168 31.54 -5.91 27.38
N GLU A 169 30.94 -4.96 26.66
CA GLU A 169 29.51 -5.00 26.32
C GLU A 169 29.37 -5.03 24.80
N ILE A 170 28.57 -5.97 24.28
CA ILE A 170 28.20 -6.05 22.87
C ILE A 170 26.68 -6.10 22.77
N VAL A 171 26.12 -5.18 22.01
CA VAL A 171 24.70 -5.11 21.68
C VAL A 171 24.54 -5.33 20.18
N ILE A 172 23.71 -6.31 19.82
CA ILE A 172 23.33 -6.55 18.43
C ILE A 172 21.96 -5.92 18.21
N VAL A 173 21.87 -5.00 17.25
CA VAL A 173 20.64 -4.34 16.85
C VAL A 173 20.23 -4.89 15.48
N VAL A 174 19.07 -5.53 15.42
CA VAL A 174 18.46 -6.04 14.19
C VAL A 174 17.27 -5.16 13.85
N SER A 175 17.33 -4.45 12.73
CA SER A 175 16.28 -3.53 12.29
C SER A 175 15.68 -4.00 10.97
N PRO A 176 14.37 -4.30 10.91
CA PRO A 176 13.69 -4.46 9.63
C PRO A 176 13.59 -3.09 8.95
N VAL A 177 13.97 -3.02 7.67
CA VAL A 177 14.06 -1.76 6.91
C VAL A 177 13.37 -1.83 5.55
N THR A 178 12.54 -2.85 5.33
CA THR A 178 11.68 -2.92 4.15
C THR A 178 10.76 -1.70 4.13
N PRO A 179 10.82 -0.85 3.08
CA PRO A 179 9.88 0.24 2.94
C PRO A 179 8.44 -0.26 2.85
N ASP A 180 7.50 0.63 3.17
CA ASP A 180 6.07 0.44 2.85
C ASP A 180 5.40 -0.79 3.50
N THR A 181 5.96 -1.30 4.60
CA THR A 181 5.35 -2.36 5.41
C THR A 181 5.41 -2.04 6.90
N ARG A 182 4.33 -2.40 7.61
CA ARG A 182 4.23 -2.37 9.08
C ARG A 182 4.16 -3.77 9.68
N HIS A 183 4.31 -4.81 8.86
CA HIS A 183 4.25 -6.18 9.31
C HIS A 183 5.46 -6.52 10.16
N SER A 184 5.25 -7.31 11.23
CA SER A 184 6.33 -7.86 12.03
C SER A 184 7.27 -8.69 11.16
N ALA A 185 8.56 -8.42 11.25
CA ALA A 185 9.60 -9.21 10.58
C ALA A 185 10.22 -10.21 11.57
N SER A 186 10.35 -11.46 11.14
CA SER A 186 10.99 -12.52 11.92
C SER A 186 12.46 -12.66 11.56
N TYR A 187 13.30 -12.93 12.55
CA TYR A 187 14.73 -13.21 12.36
C TYR A 187 15.20 -14.27 13.37
N THR A 188 16.34 -14.89 13.08
CA THR A 188 17.03 -15.81 13.99
C THR A 188 18.44 -15.28 14.23
N LEU A 189 18.89 -15.29 15.48
CA LEU A 189 20.28 -15.05 15.86
C LEU A 189 20.82 -16.32 16.50
N GLU A 190 21.94 -16.83 16.00
CA GLU A 190 22.62 -18.01 16.54
C GLU A 190 24.01 -17.63 17.04
N PHE A 191 24.35 -18.08 18.24
CA PHE A 191 25.69 -17.90 18.81
C PHE A 191 26.38 -19.25 18.85
N LEU A 192 27.38 -19.41 18.00
CA LEU A 192 28.23 -20.60 17.96
C LEU A 192 29.47 -20.34 18.83
N ARG A 193 29.86 -21.34 19.63
CA ARG A 193 31.05 -21.31 20.50
C ARG A 193 32.10 -22.29 19.99
#